data_AF-A0A6C0JNE2-F1
#
_entry.id   AF-A0A6C0JNE2-F1
#
_cell.length_a   1.000
_cell.length_b   1.000
_cell.length_c   1.000
_cell.angle_alpha   90.00
_cell.angle_beta   90.00
_cell.angle_gamma   90.00
#
_symmetry.space_group_name_H-M   'P 1'
#
loop_
_entity.id
_entity.type
_entity.pdbx_description
1 polymer ?
#
loop_
_entity_poly.entity_id
_entity_poly.type
_entity_poly.pdbx_seq_one_letter_code
_entity_poly.pdbx_strand_id
1 'polypeptide(L)'
;MNTNFVIDKYSNYFIYQKELRALIKILKKKSFDLNGILYGEVVLNNIISKYYKEKFSNNNQNDFNEFWNTNYDTDTLGRVITTNTFDVYFKNFTDYLKFISYIQNNILFKVNDTINIDSLLLIHTKFLITVNIGKTITWSGVDIKLSLNITTKIPNGKYIEPPFEQTNYIQDILIMSKDSYGPRISKFTGLEDIDNMDIINKNMLFAKIIEDLCYYKTYILTNNYNFNNYLASKSVELINNGWNILNSPINICKNCNKSSDDICVICLDNIENNTDIGIFKRNNYILHKECLIDYITSKVNSNAEKLLCPYRQPIDFICNNNNVYNYLNNNY
;
A
#
# COMPACT_ATOMS: atom_id res chain seq x y z
N MET A 1 -8.34 -8.28 -16.25
CA MET A 1 -8.98 -7.89 -14.97
C MET A 1 -9.15 -6.38 -15.04
N ASN A 2 -10.38 -5.86 -14.96
CA ASN A 2 -10.59 -4.40 -14.91
C ASN A 2 -10.28 -3.93 -13.49
N THR A 3 -9.14 -3.29 -13.29
CA THR A 3 -8.80 -2.60 -12.04
C THR A 3 -9.59 -1.29 -12.00
N ASN A 4 -10.60 -1.21 -11.13
CA ASN A 4 -11.30 0.04 -10.84
C ASN A 4 -10.41 0.91 -9.94
N PHE A 5 -9.42 1.58 -10.53
CA PHE A 5 -8.84 2.74 -9.88
C PHE A 5 -9.92 3.83 -9.84
N VAL A 6 -10.19 4.39 -8.67
CA VAL A 6 -10.96 5.62 -8.57
C VAL A 6 -10.11 6.74 -9.17
N ILE A 7 -10.38 7.03 -10.45
CA ILE A 7 -9.73 8.10 -11.20
C ILE A 7 -10.39 9.40 -10.75
N ASP A 8 -9.70 10.19 -9.94
CA ASP A 8 -10.13 11.55 -9.64
C ASP A 8 -10.35 12.34 -10.93
N LYS A 9 -11.47 13.04 -10.99
CA LYS A 9 -12.06 13.70 -12.17
C LYS A 9 -11.30 14.98 -12.55
N TYR A 10 -10.01 14.86 -12.87
CA TYR A 10 -9.23 15.95 -13.46
C TYR A 10 -9.38 15.91 -14.99
N SER A 11 -9.70 17.04 -15.60
CA SER A 11 -9.77 17.18 -17.07
C SER A 11 -8.45 16.83 -17.78
N ASN A 12 -7.33 16.80 -17.03
CA ASN A 12 -6.01 16.37 -17.47
C ASN A 12 -5.33 15.42 -16.46
N TYR A 13 -5.98 14.31 -16.11
CA TYR A 13 -5.48 13.30 -15.15
C TYR A 13 -4.02 12.88 -15.39
N PHE A 14 -3.60 12.72 -16.64
CA PHE A 14 -2.21 12.45 -16.99
C PHE A 14 -1.25 13.52 -16.43
N ILE A 15 -1.54 14.81 -16.63
CA ILE A 15 -0.67 15.90 -16.17
C ILE A 15 -0.52 15.82 -14.65
N TYR A 16 -1.61 15.58 -13.92
CA TYR A 16 -1.57 15.39 -12.47
C TYR A 16 -0.60 14.28 -12.06
N GLN A 17 -0.74 13.07 -12.63
CA GLN A 17 0.13 11.93 -12.27
C GLN A 17 1.61 12.17 -12.62
N LYS A 18 1.86 12.83 -13.75
CA LYS A 18 3.21 13.20 -14.18
C LYS A 18 3.87 14.15 -13.19
N GLU A 19 3.16 15.20 -12.82
CA GLU A 19 3.64 16.21 -11.89
C GLU A 19 3.79 15.67 -10.46
N LEU A 20 2.85 14.84 -10.00
CA LEU A 20 2.97 14.13 -8.71
C LEU A 20 4.21 13.25 -8.68
N ARG A 21 4.50 12.49 -9.74
CA ARG A 21 5.72 11.68 -9.83
C ARG A 21 6.99 12.53 -9.78
N ALA A 22 6.99 13.69 -10.41
CA ALA A 22 8.10 14.63 -10.36
C ALA A 22 8.32 15.18 -8.93
N LEU A 23 7.23 15.55 -8.24
CA LEU A 23 7.25 15.99 -6.86
C LEU A 23 7.81 14.91 -5.91
N ILE A 24 7.33 13.68 -6.02
CA ILE A 24 7.84 12.54 -5.22
C ILE A 24 9.34 12.32 -5.49
N LYS A 25 9.80 12.49 -6.73
CA LYS A 25 11.23 12.39 -7.07
C LYS A 25 12.07 13.48 -6.39
N ILE A 26 11.57 14.70 -6.29
CA ILE A 26 12.24 15.81 -5.59
C ILE A 26 12.36 15.48 -4.10
N LEU A 27 11.26 15.08 -3.46
CA LEU A 27 11.24 14.70 -2.04
C LEU A 27 12.16 13.51 -1.76
N LYS A 28 12.11 12.47 -2.61
CA LYS A 28 12.99 11.31 -2.53
C LYS A 28 14.46 11.72 -2.60
N LYS A 29 14.86 12.54 -3.58
CA LYS A 29 16.23 13.05 -3.69
C LYS A 29 16.66 13.77 -2.42
N LYS A 30 15.84 14.71 -1.93
CA LYS A 30 16.14 15.48 -0.72
C LYS A 30 16.23 14.61 0.53
N SER A 31 15.37 13.61 0.65
CA SER A 31 15.42 12.65 1.76
C SER A 31 16.72 11.86 1.76
N PHE A 32 17.17 11.37 0.59
CA PHE A 32 18.41 10.63 0.45
C PHE A 32 19.66 11.50 0.66
N ASP A 33 19.63 12.76 0.24
CA ASP A 33 20.70 13.72 0.54
C ASP A 33 20.87 13.96 2.05
N LEU A 34 19.82 13.68 2.84
CA LEU A 34 19.80 13.76 4.30
C LEU A 34 19.75 12.37 4.97
N ASN A 35 20.22 11.32 4.29
CA ASN A 35 20.31 9.95 4.82
C ASN A 35 18.96 9.36 5.28
N GLY A 36 17.86 9.80 4.69
CA GLY A 36 16.52 9.28 4.94
C GLY A 36 16.32 7.86 4.44
N ILE A 37 15.52 7.10 5.17
CA ILE A 37 15.02 5.77 4.81
C ILE A 37 13.55 5.91 4.45
N LEU A 38 13.21 5.61 3.20
CA LEU A 38 11.83 5.56 2.73
C LEU A 38 11.21 4.19 3.05
N TYR A 39 9.93 4.18 3.37
CA TYR A 39 9.13 2.98 3.64
C TYR A 39 7.69 3.18 3.16
N GLY A 40 6.81 2.20 3.33
CA GLY A 40 5.39 2.34 2.96
C GLY A 40 5.15 2.50 1.45
N GLU A 41 4.05 3.15 1.08
CA GLU A 41 3.55 3.21 -0.30
C GLU A 41 4.56 3.79 -1.30
N VAL A 42 5.39 4.76 -0.87
CA VAL A 42 6.40 5.37 -1.76
C VAL A 42 7.46 4.35 -2.21
N VAL A 43 7.75 3.34 -1.38
CA VAL A 43 8.65 2.24 -1.75
C VAL A 43 7.92 1.26 -2.66
N LEU A 44 6.72 0.82 -2.28
CA LEU A 44 5.93 -0.15 -3.02
C LEU A 44 5.62 0.32 -4.44
N ASN A 45 5.09 1.53 -4.58
CA ASN A 45 4.68 2.10 -5.86
C ASN A 45 5.89 2.36 -6.76
N ASN A 46 7.05 2.67 -6.19
CA ASN A 46 8.29 2.81 -6.96
C ASN A 46 8.75 1.46 -7.57
N ILE A 47 8.55 0.34 -6.87
CA ILE A 47 8.86 -1.00 -7.39
C ILE A 47 7.89 -1.38 -8.50
N ILE A 48 6.59 -1.32 -8.21
CA ILE A 48 5.51 -1.63 -9.16
C ILE A 48 5.67 -0.80 -10.43
N SER A 49 5.86 0.52 -10.28
CA SER A 49 6.00 1.43 -11.42
C SER A 49 7.23 1.13 -12.27
N LYS A 50 8.34 0.69 -11.67
CA LYS A 50 9.55 0.33 -12.42
C LYS A 50 9.32 -0.93 -13.26
N TYR A 51 8.74 -1.97 -12.66
CA TYR A 51 8.42 -3.22 -13.36
C TYR A 51 7.49 -2.98 -14.56
N TYR A 52 6.37 -2.28 -14.35
CA TYR A 52 5.42 -2.01 -15.42
C TYR A 52 5.92 -1.00 -16.45
N LYS A 53 6.83 -0.09 -16.09
CA LYS A 53 7.52 0.77 -17.06
C LYS A 53 8.39 -0.05 -18.02
N GLU A 54 9.14 -1.02 -17.50
CA GLU A 54 9.97 -1.91 -18.33
C GLU A 54 9.08 -2.77 -19.23
N LYS A 55 8.00 -3.34 -18.69
CA LYS A 55 7.00 -4.10 -19.47
C LYS A 55 6.37 -3.26 -20.59
N PHE A 56 5.95 -2.03 -20.30
CA PHE A 56 5.41 -1.10 -21.31
C PHE A 56 6.43 -0.79 -22.40
N SER A 57 7.69 -0.53 -22.02
CA SER A 57 8.75 -0.20 -22.98
C SER A 57 9.05 -1.37 -23.92
N ASN A 58 8.97 -2.61 -23.41
CA ASN A 58 9.15 -3.82 -24.21
C ASN A 58 7.98 -4.08 -25.17
N ASN A 59 6.75 -3.84 -24.72
CA ASN A 59 5.54 -4.06 -25.51
C ASN A 59 5.31 -2.96 -26.57
N ASN A 60 5.70 -1.71 -26.27
CA ASN A 60 5.33 -0.51 -27.04
C ASN A 60 6.57 0.31 -27.44
N GLN A 61 7.55 -0.35 -28.07
CA GLN A 61 8.90 0.19 -28.34
C GLN A 61 8.95 1.53 -29.10
N ASN A 62 7.85 1.95 -29.75
CA ASN A 62 7.78 3.18 -30.55
C ASN A 62 6.77 4.23 -30.03
N ASP A 63 5.97 3.93 -29.00
CA ASP A 63 4.84 4.76 -28.58
C ASP A 63 5.05 5.39 -27.19
N PHE A 64 6.24 5.98 -26.97
CA PHE A 64 6.57 6.63 -25.70
C PHE A 64 5.66 7.81 -25.34
N ASN A 65 5.01 8.43 -26.33
CA ASN A 65 4.03 9.50 -26.11
C ASN A 65 2.79 8.99 -25.35
N GLU A 66 2.47 7.70 -25.50
CA GLU A 66 1.33 7.04 -24.85
C GLU A 66 1.70 6.49 -23.45
N PHE A 67 2.93 6.72 -22.97
CA PHE A 67 3.39 6.21 -21.68
C PHE A 67 2.43 6.53 -20.54
N TRP A 68 1.75 7.67 -20.59
CA TRP A 68 0.85 8.07 -19.53
C TRP A 68 -0.64 7.93 -19.85
N ASN A 69 -0.97 7.49 -21.06
CA ASN A 69 -2.33 7.22 -21.45
C ASN A 69 -2.77 5.87 -20.87
N THR A 70 -3.49 5.90 -19.75
CA THR A 70 -3.98 4.70 -19.07
C THR A 70 -4.95 3.88 -19.92
N ASN A 71 -5.57 4.48 -20.94
CA ASN A 71 -6.50 3.79 -21.82
C ASN A 71 -5.81 3.09 -23.00
N TYR A 72 -4.56 3.44 -23.29
CA TYR A 72 -3.81 2.87 -24.41
C TYR A 72 -3.34 1.43 -24.12
N ASP A 73 -2.74 1.21 -22.95
CA ASP A 73 -2.28 -0.11 -22.51
C ASP A 73 -2.74 -0.35 -21.07
N THR A 74 -3.81 -1.13 -20.93
CA THR A 74 -4.43 -1.44 -19.64
C THR A 74 -3.66 -2.53 -18.86
N ASP A 75 -2.86 -3.35 -19.55
CA ASP A 75 -2.06 -4.41 -18.93
C ASP A 75 -0.82 -3.87 -18.19
N THR A 76 -0.48 -2.59 -18.43
CA THR A 76 0.64 -1.92 -17.78
C THR A 76 0.23 -0.67 -17.00
N LEU A 77 -1.03 -0.59 -16.53
CA LEU A 77 -1.54 0.54 -15.71
C LEU A 77 -0.62 0.88 -14.53
N GLY A 78 0.00 -0.13 -13.91
CA GLY A 78 0.96 0.06 -12.82
C GLY A 78 2.14 0.98 -13.18
N ARG A 79 2.44 1.24 -14.46
CA ARG A 79 3.54 2.13 -14.88
C ARG A 79 3.33 3.58 -14.46
N VAL A 80 2.08 4.03 -14.35
CA VAL A 80 1.72 5.40 -13.93
C VAL A 80 1.38 5.49 -12.44
N ILE A 81 1.44 4.39 -11.68
CA ILE A 81 1.12 4.41 -10.25
C ILE A 81 2.05 5.37 -9.50
N THR A 82 1.47 6.16 -8.62
CA THR A 82 2.14 7.12 -7.74
C THR A 82 1.50 7.06 -6.35
N THR A 83 1.89 7.93 -5.43
CA THR A 83 1.25 8.00 -4.11
C THR A 83 1.12 9.45 -3.64
N ASN A 84 0.06 9.70 -2.88
CA ASN A 84 -0.17 10.95 -2.16
C ASN A 84 0.40 10.92 -0.74
N THR A 85 1.05 9.83 -0.34
CA THR A 85 1.73 9.68 0.95
C THR A 85 3.24 9.58 0.72
N PHE A 86 4.01 10.14 1.64
CA PHE A 86 5.47 10.07 1.60
C PHE A 86 5.99 9.82 3.00
N ASP A 87 6.42 8.58 3.24
CA ASP A 87 6.91 8.13 4.52
C ASP A 87 8.43 8.10 4.52
N VAL A 88 9.03 8.81 5.48
CA VAL A 88 10.48 8.91 5.62
C VAL A 88 10.91 8.86 7.08
N TYR A 89 11.89 8.01 7.35
CA TYR A 89 12.55 7.89 8.64
C TYR A 89 13.97 8.43 8.56
N PHE A 90 14.37 9.22 9.56
CA PHE A 90 15.74 9.70 9.72
C PHE A 90 16.39 9.07 10.95
N LYS A 91 17.60 8.53 10.78
CA LYS A 91 18.37 7.94 11.89
C LYS A 91 18.84 8.97 12.90
N ASN A 92 19.13 10.19 12.42
CA ASN A 92 19.70 11.29 13.19
C ASN A 92 18.67 12.42 13.32
N PHE A 93 18.51 12.92 14.54
CA PHE A 93 17.61 14.04 14.83
C PHE A 93 17.99 15.33 14.07
N THR A 94 19.28 15.54 13.80
CA THR A 94 19.75 16.69 13.00
C THR A 94 19.26 16.62 11.56
N ASP A 95 19.32 15.45 10.92
CA ASP A 95 18.89 15.29 9.53
C ASP A 95 17.36 15.39 9.42
N TYR A 96 16.65 14.85 10.42
CA TYR A 96 15.22 15.08 10.61
C TYR A 96 14.88 16.57 10.65
N LEU A 97 15.51 17.37 11.53
CA LEU A 97 15.24 18.80 11.63
C LEU A 97 15.55 19.56 10.33
N LYS A 98 16.63 19.18 9.63
CA LYS A 98 16.96 19.77 8.31
C LYS A 98 15.89 19.47 7.28
N PHE A 99 15.31 18.27 7.28
CA PHE A 99 14.23 17.91 6.36
C PHE A 99 12.92 18.63 6.71
N ILE A 100 12.56 18.71 7.99
CA ILE A 100 11.41 19.51 8.48
C ILE A 100 11.57 20.98 8.04
N SER A 101 12.72 21.58 8.28
CA SER A 101 13.01 22.96 7.89
C SER A 101 12.93 23.16 6.37
N TYR A 102 13.38 22.19 5.58
CA TYR A 102 13.23 22.21 4.13
C TYR A 102 11.75 22.23 3.70
N ILE A 103 10.88 21.45 4.35
CA ILE A 103 9.44 21.44 4.04
C ILE A 103 8.78 22.77 4.42
N GLN A 104 9.12 23.34 5.58
CA GLN A 104 8.51 24.58 6.07
C GLN A 104 8.95 25.83 5.30
N ASN A 105 10.21 25.88 4.87
CA ASN A 105 10.81 27.09 4.31
C ASN A 105 10.86 27.12 2.78
N ASN A 106 10.57 26.00 2.11
CA ASN A 106 10.61 25.96 0.66
C ASN A 106 9.30 26.51 0.07
N ILE A 107 9.43 27.55 -0.76
CA ILE A 107 8.35 28.26 -1.44
C ILE A 107 7.40 27.36 -2.26
N LEU A 108 7.85 26.16 -2.64
CA LEU A 108 7.03 25.19 -3.37
C LEU A 108 5.92 24.60 -2.50
N PHE A 109 6.09 24.54 -1.18
CA PHE A 109 5.18 23.87 -0.27
C PHE A 109 4.31 24.87 0.48
N LYS A 110 3.00 24.73 0.33
CA LYS A 110 2.04 25.31 1.27
C LYS A 110 1.74 24.28 2.35
N VAL A 111 2.22 24.49 3.56
CA VAL A 111 1.89 23.65 4.71
C VAL A 111 0.48 24.02 5.18
N ASN A 112 -0.48 23.12 5.01
CA ASN A 112 -1.87 23.34 5.42
C ASN A 112 -2.10 22.96 6.88
N ASP A 113 -1.47 21.89 7.33
CA ASP A 113 -1.62 21.36 8.68
C ASP A 113 -0.35 20.64 9.13
N THR A 114 -0.12 20.63 10.44
CA THR A 114 0.99 19.96 11.11
C THR A 114 0.48 19.20 12.33
N ILE A 115 0.62 17.89 12.31
CA ILE A 115 0.23 17.02 13.43
C ILE A 115 1.50 16.41 14.00
N ASN A 116 1.79 16.69 15.27
CA ASN A 116 2.85 16.01 16.00
C ASN A 116 2.24 14.85 16.77
N ILE A 117 2.74 13.65 16.51
CA ILE A 117 2.32 12.42 17.16
C ILE A 117 3.46 12.02 18.10
N ASP A 118 3.26 12.26 19.39
CA ASP A 118 4.20 11.83 20.40
C ASP A 118 4.04 10.31 20.61
N SER A 119 5.14 9.58 20.49
CA SER A 119 5.21 8.18 20.88
C SER A 119 6.41 7.97 21.80
N LEU A 120 6.37 6.93 22.62
CA LEU A 120 7.47 6.59 23.54
C LEU A 120 8.77 6.18 22.83
N LEU A 121 8.74 5.93 21.52
CA LEU A 121 9.87 5.39 20.75
C LEU A 121 10.32 6.32 19.62
N LEU A 122 9.38 7.05 19.02
CA LEU A 122 9.56 7.87 17.83
C LEU A 122 9.01 9.28 18.05
N ILE A 123 9.71 10.24 17.47
CA ILE A 123 9.15 11.56 17.17
C ILE A 123 8.56 11.46 15.76
N HIS A 124 7.29 11.80 15.63
CA HIS A 124 6.57 11.74 14.37
C HIS A 124 5.90 13.09 14.09
N THR A 125 6.29 13.74 13.01
CA THR A 125 5.62 14.93 12.49
C THR A 125 4.98 14.60 11.15
N LYS A 126 3.68 14.84 11.06
CA LYS A 126 2.90 14.71 9.84
C LYS A 126 2.60 16.11 9.28
N PHE A 127 2.98 16.35 8.04
CA PHE A 127 2.56 17.54 7.29
C PHE A 127 1.53 17.19 6.24
N LEU A 128 0.45 17.95 6.19
CA LEU A 128 -0.43 18.00 5.01
C LEU A 128 0.00 19.20 4.17
N ILE A 129 0.66 18.94 3.05
CA ILE A 129 1.14 19.99 2.16
C ILE A 129 0.30 20.07 0.89
N THR A 130 0.28 21.25 0.29
CA THR A 130 -0.22 21.47 -1.08
C THR A 130 0.85 22.12 -1.92
N VAL A 131 1.04 21.60 -3.12
CA VAL A 131 1.91 22.18 -4.15
C VAL A 131 1.02 22.56 -5.31
N ASN A 132 1.00 23.85 -5.65
CA ASN A 132 0.29 24.32 -6.83
C ASN A 132 1.25 24.32 -8.02
N ILE A 133 0.89 23.61 -9.08
CA ILE A 133 1.71 23.46 -10.28
C ILE A 133 1.05 24.14 -11.45
N GLY A 134 1.85 24.88 -12.21
CA GLY A 134 1.42 25.50 -13.45
C GLY A 134 0.63 26.79 -13.30
N LYS A 135 0.54 27.36 -12.09
CA LYS A 135 -0.08 28.68 -11.90
C LYS A 135 0.55 29.72 -12.84
N THR A 136 -0.30 30.40 -13.60
CA THR A 136 0.06 31.57 -14.39
C THR A 136 -0.90 32.72 -14.06
N ILE A 137 -0.78 33.85 -14.76
CA ILE A 137 -1.68 35.00 -14.60
C ILE A 137 -3.12 34.61 -14.96
N THR A 138 -3.32 33.75 -15.96
CA THR A 138 -4.63 33.40 -16.52
C THR A 138 -5.09 31.98 -16.19
N TRP A 139 -4.26 31.18 -15.49
CA TRP A 139 -4.58 29.81 -15.13
C TRP A 139 -4.23 29.53 -13.66
N SER A 140 -5.18 28.97 -12.92
CA SER A 140 -5.07 28.68 -11.49
C SER A 140 -4.07 27.57 -11.16
N GLY A 141 -3.63 26.80 -12.17
CA GLY A 141 -2.81 25.62 -11.98
C GLY A 141 -3.62 24.44 -11.44
N VAL A 142 -2.90 23.39 -11.04
CA VAL A 142 -3.42 22.18 -10.39
C VAL A 142 -2.83 22.07 -9.00
N ASP A 143 -3.68 21.85 -8.00
CA ASP A 143 -3.26 21.60 -6.63
C ASP A 143 -3.00 20.11 -6.41
N ILE A 144 -1.76 19.79 -6.02
CA ILE A 144 -1.37 18.45 -5.57
C ILE A 144 -1.30 18.46 -4.05
N LYS A 145 -2.09 17.60 -3.41
CA LYS A 145 -2.09 17.42 -1.96
C LYS A 145 -1.26 16.20 -1.59
N LEU A 146 -0.37 16.35 -0.62
CA LEU A 146 0.53 15.30 -0.19
C LEU A 146 0.56 15.21 1.35
N SER A 147 0.51 14.00 1.87
CA SER A 147 0.71 13.68 3.28
C SER A 147 2.15 13.23 3.50
N LEU A 148 2.95 14.04 4.17
CA LEU A 148 4.32 13.71 4.55
C LEU A 148 4.32 13.16 5.97
N ASN A 149 4.74 11.91 6.15
CA ASN A 149 4.95 11.33 7.48
C ASN A 149 6.45 11.25 7.73
N ILE A 150 6.95 12.09 8.62
CA ILE A 150 8.38 12.27 8.87
C ILE A 150 8.66 11.79 10.28
N THR A 151 9.51 10.78 10.39
CA THR A 151 9.81 10.12 11.66
C THR A 151 11.30 10.13 11.99
N THR A 152 11.62 10.14 13.27
CA THR A 152 12.97 9.93 13.80
C THR A 152 12.87 9.25 15.15
N LYS A 153 13.92 8.55 15.56
CA LYS A 153 14.00 8.07 16.94
C LYS A 153 14.14 9.24 17.92
N ILE A 154 13.70 9.03 19.16
CA ILE A 154 13.97 9.94 20.26
C ILE A 154 15.50 10.03 20.48
N PRO A 155 16.05 11.23 20.82
CA PRO A 155 17.45 11.36 21.19
C PRO A 155 17.84 10.34 22.28
N ASN A 156 18.98 9.68 22.10
CA ASN A 156 19.48 8.58 22.96
C ASN A 156 18.61 7.30 22.99
N GLY A 157 17.58 7.20 22.15
CA GLY A 157 16.80 5.98 21.98
C GLY A 157 17.58 4.85 21.28
N LYS A 158 17.10 3.61 21.48
CA LYS A 158 17.60 2.41 20.78
C LYS A 158 17.57 2.60 19.26
N TYR A 159 18.44 1.87 18.57
CA TYR A 159 18.35 1.81 17.11
C TYR A 159 17.04 1.14 16.73
N ILE A 160 16.29 1.79 15.86
CA ILE A 160 15.04 1.31 15.27
C ILE A 160 15.05 1.72 13.80
N GLU A 161 14.36 0.96 12.95
CA GLU A 161 14.08 1.35 11.57
C GLU A 161 12.66 0.89 11.21
N PRO A 162 12.02 1.48 10.18
CA PRO A 162 10.72 1.00 9.72
C PRO A 162 10.80 -0.50 9.39
N PRO A 163 9.76 -1.29 9.68
CA PRO A 163 8.41 -0.90 10.12
C PRO A 163 8.26 -0.74 11.65
N PHE A 164 9.34 -0.51 12.39
CA PHE A 164 9.31 -0.22 13.84
C PHE A 164 8.69 -1.33 14.68
N GLU A 165 9.00 -2.59 14.34
CA GLU A 165 8.43 -3.78 14.99
C GLU A 165 6.90 -3.91 14.84
N GLN A 166 6.29 -3.17 13.90
CA GLN A 166 4.85 -3.15 13.65
C GLN A 166 4.53 -3.61 12.22
N THR A 167 4.96 -4.83 11.88
CA THR A 167 4.67 -5.42 10.57
C THR A 167 3.26 -6.00 10.53
N ASN A 168 2.40 -5.49 9.64
CA ASN A 168 1.06 -6.04 9.42
C ASN A 168 1.00 -6.92 8.17
N TYR A 169 1.56 -6.44 7.06
CA TYR A 169 1.64 -7.13 5.79
C TYR A 169 3.08 -7.37 5.36
N ILE A 170 3.30 -8.40 4.55
CA ILE A 170 4.61 -8.82 4.08
C ILE A 170 5.39 -7.70 3.39
N GLN A 171 4.74 -6.85 2.60
CA GLN A 171 5.41 -5.76 1.89
C GLN A 171 5.81 -4.60 2.80
N ASP A 172 5.26 -4.48 4.02
CA ASP A 172 5.56 -3.38 4.95
C ASP A 172 7.02 -3.42 5.42
N ILE A 173 7.67 -4.59 5.33
CA ILE A 173 9.07 -4.76 5.72
C ILE A 173 10.06 -4.16 4.71
N LEU A 174 9.59 -3.74 3.53
CA LEU A 174 10.43 -3.18 2.48
C LEU A 174 10.76 -1.71 2.76
N ILE A 175 12.05 -1.41 2.72
CA ILE A 175 12.56 -0.05 2.89
C ILE A 175 13.58 0.29 1.81
N MET A 176 13.83 1.58 1.60
CA MET A 176 14.75 2.07 0.58
C MET A 176 15.59 3.22 1.11
N SER A 177 16.91 3.11 0.97
CA SER A 177 17.88 4.13 1.39
C SER A 177 18.84 4.47 0.25
N LYS A 178 19.61 5.57 0.39
CA LYS A 178 20.59 6.00 -0.62
C LYS A 178 21.66 4.95 -0.91
N ASP A 179 22.18 4.31 0.14
CA ASP A 179 23.32 3.39 0.05
C ASP A 179 22.94 2.00 -0.49
N SER A 180 21.64 1.72 -0.60
CA SER A 180 21.10 0.49 -1.17
C SER A 180 20.77 0.74 -2.64
N TYR A 181 21.34 -0.08 -3.55
CA TYR A 181 21.05 -0.08 -5.00
C TYR A 181 19.58 -0.37 -5.37
N GLY A 182 18.68 -0.45 -4.40
CA GLY A 182 17.28 -0.79 -4.54
C GLY A 182 16.57 -0.88 -3.18
N PRO A 183 15.31 -1.33 -3.16
CA PRO A 183 14.65 -1.70 -1.92
C PRO A 183 15.36 -2.89 -1.26
N ARG A 184 15.24 -3.00 0.06
CA ARG A 184 15.71 -4.13 0.86
C ARG A 184 14.70 -4.46 1.94
N ILE A 185 14.79 -5.66 2.50
CA ILE A 185 14.08 -6.01 3.73
C ILE A 185 14.73 -5.28 4.91
N SER A 186 13.90 -4.74 5.79
CA SER A 186 14.31 -4.16 7.07
C SER A 186 15.04 -5.19 7.94
N LYS A 187 15.95 -4.70 8.78
CA LYS A 187 16.67 -5.49 9.77
C LYS A 187 15.90 -5.57 11.10
N PHE A 188 14.84 -4.78 11.26
CA PHE A 188 14.06 -4.65 12.49
C PHE A 188 12.56 -4.69 12.14
N THR A 189 12.12 -5.84 11.65
CA THR A 189 10.72 -6.08 11.27
C THR A 189 9.84 -6.34 12.49
N GLY A 190 10.42 -6.75 13.62
CA GLY A 190 9.69 -7.22 14.80
C GLY A 190 9.23 -8.67 14.68
N LEU A 191 9.72 -9.38 13.67
CA LEU A 191 9.45 -10.78 13.42
C LEU A 191 10.77 -11.53 13.49
N GLU A 192 11.00 -12.26 14.60
CA GLU A 192 12.27 -12.95 14.87
C GLU A 192 12.68 -13.87 13.71
N ASP A 193 11.71 -14.55 13.08
CA ASP A 193 11.94 -15.43 11.93
C ASP A 193 12.52 -14.72 10.70
N ILE A 194 12.22 -13.43 10.51
CA ILE A 194 12.73 -12.60 9.39
C ILE A 194 14.00 -11.85 9.80
N ASP A 195 14.06 -11.40 11.04
CA ASP A 195 15.17 -10.61 11.56
C ASP A 195 16.43 -11.48 11.73
N ASN A 196 16.27 -12.76 12.11
CA ASN A 196 17.35 -13.74 12.26
C ASN A 196 17.59 -14.62 11.02
N MET A 197 16.86 -14.38 9.92
CA MET A 197 16.99 -15.15 8.68
C MET A 197 18.39 -15.00 8.08
N ASP A 198 18.98 -16.10 7.63
CA ASP A 198 20.26 -16.06 6.92
C ASP A 198 20.13 -15.36 5.56
N ILE A 199 21.27 -14.98 4.99
CA ILE A 199 21.31 -14.15 3.78
C ILE A 199 20.67 -14.82 2.57
N ILE A 200 20.72 -16.16 2.45
CA ILE A 200 20.17 -16.88 1.30
C ILE A 200 18.65 -16.86 1.39
N ASN A 201 18.11 -17.29 2.53
CA ASN A 201 16.67 -17.30 2.75
C ASN A 201 16.08 -15.88 2.67
N LYS A 202 16.79 -14.87 3.18
CA LYS A 202 16.35 -13.47 3.12
C LYS A 202 16.31 -12.93 1.68
N ASN A 203 17.23 -13.36 0.82
CA ASN A 203 17.21 -13.02 -0.60
C ASN A 203 16.07 -13.74 -1.35
N MET A 204 15.80 -15.01 -1.03
CA MET A 204 14.65 -15.74 -1.58
C MET A 204 13.33 -15.08 -1.19
N LEU A 205 13.19 -14.71 0.09
CA LEU A 205 12.06 -13.96 0.60
C LEU A 205 11.89 -12.64 -0.14
N PHE A 206 12.97 -11.86 -0.26
CA PHE A 206 12.94 -10.59 -0.98
C PHE A 206 12.48 -10.76 -2.42
N ALA A 207 13.03 -11.74 -3.16
CA ALA A 207 12.63 -12.01 -4.53
C ALA A 207 11.13 -12.35 -4.64
N LYS A 208 10.62 -13.21 -3.76
CA LYS A 208 9.21 -13.58 -3.72
C LYS A 208 8.30 -12.38 -3.44
N ILE A 209 8.67 -11.52 -2.49
CA ILE A 209 7.91 -10.30 -2.18
C ILE A 209 7.85 -9.38 -3.40
N ILE A 210 8.97 -9.18 -4.10
CA ILE A 210 9.02 -8.34 -5.30
C ILE A 210 8.13 -8.91 -6.41
N GLU A 211 8.17 -10.22 -6.63
CA GLU A 211 7.30 -10.90 -7.59
C GLU A 211 5.82 -10.69 -7.24
N ASP A 212 5.42 -11.04 -6.01
CA ASP A 212 4.04 -10.90 -5.56
C ASP A 212 3.54 -9.46 -5.65
N LEU A 213 4.37 -8.49 -5.25
CA LEU A 213 4.05 -7.06 -5.34
C LEU A 213 3.72 -6.64 -6.78
N CYS A 214 4.47 -7.13 -7.76
CA CYS A 214 4.24 -6.82 -9.17
C CYS A 214 2.91 -7.38 -9.68
N TYR A 215 2.38 -8.43 -9.04
CA TYR A 215 1.07 -9.02 -9.31
C TYR A 215 0.00 -8.62 -8.29
N TYR A 216 0.23 -7.57 -7.50
CA TYR A 216 -0.69 -7.08 -6.46
C TYR A 216 -1.10 -8.15 -5.45
N LYS A 217 -0.21 -9.10 -5.16
CA LYS A 217 -0.38 -10.11 -4.12
C LYS A 217 0.28 -9.64 -2.82
N THR A 218 -0.32 -10.00 -1.70
CA THR A 218 0.18 -9.71 -0.35
C THR A 218 -0.18 -10.82 0.64
N TYR A 219 0.41 -10.77 1.82
CA TYR A 219 0.26 -11.74 2.89
C TYR A 219 0.21 -11.01 4.25
N ILE A 220 -0.73 -11.36 5.11
CA ILE A 220 -0.84 -10.83 6.47
C ILE A 220 0.17 -11.54 7.36
N LEU A 221 1.03 -10.79 8.05
CA LEU A 221 2.07 -11.33 8.94
C LEU A 221 1.82 -11.11 10.42
N THR A 222 0.99 -10.14 10.79
CA THR A 222 0.76 -9.85 12.21
C THR A 222 0.04 -11.00 12.92
N ASN A 223 0.45 -11.23 14.17
CA ASN A 223 -0.15 -12.21 15.08
C ASN A 223 -0.91 -11.52 16.23
N ASN A 224 -1.00 -10.19 16.23
CA ASN A 224 -1.64 -9.44 17.32
C ASN A 224 -3.15 -9.32 17.11
N TYR A 225 -3.93 -10.14 17.81
CA TYR A 225 -5.39 -10.20 17.73
C TYR A 225 -6.12 -8.87 17.89
N ASN A 226 -5.54 -7.92 18.62
CA ASN A 226 -6.14 -6.60 18.80
C ASN A 226 -6.20 -5.79 17.49
N PHE A 227 -5.44 -6.19 16.47
CA PHE A 227 -5.43 -5.55 15.15
C PHE A 227 -6.45 -6.15 14.18
N ASN A 228 -7.27 -7.13 14.56
CA ASN A 228 -8.17 -7.82 13.61
C ASN A 228 -9.11 -6.84 12.86
N ASN A 229 -9.73 -5.88 13.55
CA ASN A 229 -10.59 -4.87 12.92
C ASN A 229 -9.81 -3.93 11.99
N TYR A 230 -8.60 -3.55 12.39
CA TYR A 230 -7.70 -2.75 11.57
C TYR A 230 -7.31 -3.50 10.28
N LEU A 231 -6.94 -4.78 10.40
CA LEU A 231 -6.58 -5.63 9.26
C LEU A 231 -7.76 -5.86 8.33
N ALA A 232 -8.96 -6.05 8.87
CA ALA A 232 -10.18 -6.19 8.08
C ALA A 232 -10.45 -4.93 7.25
N SER A 233 -10.36 -3.74 7.88
CA SER A 233 -10.50 -2.46 7.18
C SER A 233 -9.44 -2.29 6.08
N LYS A 234 -8.17 -2.53 6.41
CA LYS A 234 -7.07 -2.40 5.45
C LYS A 234 -7.16 -3.45 4.33
N SER A 235 -7.64 -4.65 4.64
CA SER A 235 -7.85 -5.72 3.66
C SER A 235 -8.93 -5.34 2.64
N VAL A 236 -10.03 -4.73 3.10
CA VAL A 236 -11.08 -4.21 2.22
C VAL A 236 -10.53 -3.13 1.29
N GLU A 237 -9.74 -2.18 1.83
CA GLU A 237 -9.08 -1.14 1.03
C GLU A 237 -8.18 -1.74 -0.06
N LEU A 238 -7.34 -2.72 0.31
CA LEU A 238 -6.45 -3.43 -0.61
C LEU A 238 -7.24 -4.17 -1.70
N ILE A 239 -8.29 -4.92 -1.32
CA ILE A 239 -9.15 -5.66 -2.26
C ILE A 239 -9.84 -4.72 -3.25
N ASN A 240 -10.35 -3.58 -2.78
CA ASN A 240 -10.95 -2.56 -3.65
C ASN A 240 -9.94 -2.01 -4.67
N ASN A 241 -8.68 -1.90 -4.26
CA ASN A 241 -7.57 -1.51 -5.14
C ASN A 241 -7.00 -2.67 -5.98
N GLY A 242 -7.68 -3.83 -6.01
CA GLY A 242 -7.33 -4.97 -6.85
C GLY A 242 -6.25 -5.90 -6.27
N TRP A 243 -5.90 -5.75 -4.99
CA TRP A 243 -4.94 -6.64 -4.35
C TRP A 243 -5.56 -7.98 -3.95
N ASN A 244 -4.75 -9.03 -4.07
CA ASN A 244 -5.08 -10.35 -3.57
C ASN A 244 -4.30 -10.63 -2.27
N ILE A 245 -5.02 -10.94 -1.19
CA ILE A 245 -4.44 -11.23 0.13
C ILE A 245 -4.48 -12.74 0.35
N LEU A 246 -3.34 -13.40 0.20
CA LEU A 246 -3.24 -14.85 0.03
C LEU A 246 -3.83 -15.63 1.23
N ASN A 247 -3.52 -15.21 2.45
CA ASN A 247 -4.02 -15.83 3.69
C ASN A 247 -5.25 -15.13 4.29
N SER A 248 -5.93 -14.26 3.53
CA SER A 248 -7.15 -13.63 4.01
C SER A 248 -8.27 -14.66 4.25
N PRO A 249 -9.12 -14.49 5.28
CA PRO A 249 -10.30 -15.32 5.52
C PRO A 249 -11.40 -15.12 4.46
N ILE A 250 -11.25 -14.09 3.63
CA ILE A 250 -12.11 -13.81 2.49
C ILE A 250 -11.35 -13.97 1.17
N ASN A 251 -12.09 -14.30 0.11
CA ASN A 251 -11.57 -14.39 -1.24
C ASN A 251 -12.49 -13.66 -2.21
N ILE A 252 -11.91 -12.98 -3.20
CA ILE A 252 -12.65 -12.44 -4.34
C ILE A 252 -12.27 -13.23 -5.57
N CYS A 253 -13.25 -13.79 -6.26
CA CYS A 253 -13.02 -14.53 -7.49
C CYS A 253 -14.18 -14.34 -8.47
N LYS A 254 -14.02 -14.82 -9.71
CA LYS A 254 -15.13 -14.85 -10.66
C LYS A 254 -16.04 -16.03 -10.37
N ASN A 255 -17.36 -15.80 -10.44
CA ASN A 255 -18.32 -16.87 -10.39
C ASN A 255 -18.29 -17.68 -11.70
N CYS A 256 -17.66 -18.85 -11.66
CA CYS A 256 -17.57 -19.77 -12.80
C CYS A 256 -18.67 -20.84 -12.77
N ASN A 257 -19.54 -20.84 -11.75
CA ASN A 257 -20.64 -21.80 -11.68
C ASN A 257 -21.66 -21.49 -12.78
N LYS A 258 -22.11 -22.53 -13.48
CA LYS A 258 -23.13 -22.41 -14.55
C LYS A 258 -24.56 -22.54 -14.03
N SER A 259 -24.75 -23.01 -12.79
CA SER A 259 -26.06 -23.14 -12.13
C SER A 259 -26.46 -21.79 -11.52
N SER A 260 -27.55 -21.23 -12.01
CA SER A 260 -28.07 -19.87 -11.76
C SER A 260 -28.71 -19.62 -10.39
N ASP A 261 -28.48 -20.50 -9.40
CA ASP A 261 -29.33 -20.58 -8.22
C ASP A 261 -28.65 -20.13 -6.92
N ASP A 262 -27.41 -19.63 -7.00
CA ASP A 262 -26.73 -19.08 -5.83
C ASP A 262 -27.36 -17.73 -5.46
N ILE A 263 -27.95 -17.66 -4.26
CA ILE A 263 -28.57 -16.44 -3.70
C ILE A 263 -27.61 -15.83 -2.68
N CYS A 264 -27.36 -14.53 -2.82
CA CYS A 264 -26.56 -13.78 -1.86
C CYS A 264 -27.32 -13.66 -0.53
N VAL A 265 -26.75 -14.15 0.57
CA VAL A 265 -27.41 -14.17 1.88
C VAL A 265 -27.54 -12.79 2.56
N ILE A 266 -26.99 -11.73 1.93
CA ILE A 266 -27.05 -10.36 2.44
C ILE A 266 -28.20 -9.59 1.78
N CYS A 267 -28.21 -9.50 0.44
CA CYS A 267 -29.26 -8.77 -0.28
C CYS A 267 -30.44 -9.66 -0.70
N LEU A 268 -30.30 -10.99 -0.62
CA LEU A 268 -31.27 -11.99 -1.06
C LEU A 268 -31.51 -12.00 -2.59
N ASP A 269 -30.63 -11.37 -3.36
CA ASP A 269 -30.67 -11.39 -4.82
C ASP A 269 -29.79 -12.51 -5.41
N ASN A 270 -30.09 -12.89 -6.64
CA ASN A 270 -29.35 -13.89 -7.40
C ASN A 270 -27.92 -13.43 -7.71
N ILE A 271 -26.98 -14.38 -7.70
CA ILE A 271 -25.59 -14.15 -8.07
C ILE A 271 -25.42 -14.53 -9.55
N GLU A 272 -25.23 -13.53 -10.39
CA GLU A 272 -25.06 -13.74 -11.82
C GLU A 272 -23.76 -14.49 -12.15
N ASN A 273 -23.80 -15.29 -13.21
CA ASN A 273 -22.62 -15.98 -13.73
C ASN A 273 -21.59 -14.97 -14.26
N ASN A 274 -20.30 -15.30 -14.14
CA ASN A 274 -19.16 -14.48 -14.56
C ASN A 274 -19.00 -13.12 -13.84
N THR A 275 -19.75 -12.87 -12.77
CA THR A 275 -19.55 -11.70 -11.92
C THR A 275 -18.49 -11.93 -10.86
N ASP A 276 -17.91 -10.85 -10.34
CA ASP A 276 -17.01 -10.93 -9.19
C ASP A 276 -17.83 -11.24 -7.92
N ILE A 277 -17.44 -12.30 -7.23
CA ILE A 277 -18.06 -12.76 -5.99
C ILE A 277 -17.10 -12.69 -4.83
N GLY A 278 -17.65 -12.51 -3.64
CA GLY A 278 -16.96 -12.63 -2.37
C GLY A 278 -17.24 -13.97 -1.71
N ILE A 279 -16.21 -14.61 -1.15
CA ILE A 279 -16.32 -15.88 -0.45
C ILE A 279 -15.71 -15.78 0.94
N PHE A 280 -16.42 -16.24 1.97
CA PHE A 280 -15.81 -16.56 3.27
C PHE A 280 -15.18 -17.95 3.22
N LYS A 281 -13.84 -18.06 3.23
CA LYS A 281 -13.12 -19.32 3.00
C LYS A 281 -13.51 -20.45 3.98
N ARG A 282 -13.89 -20.10 5.21
CA ARG A 282 -14.27 -21.09 6.23
C ARG A 282 -15.54 -21.88 5.87
N ASN A 283 -16.46 -21.26 5.15
CA ASN A 283 -17.78 -21.83 4.86
C ASN A 283 -18.11 -21.94 3.38
N ASN A 284 -17.25 -21.41 2.51
CA ASN A 284 -17.47 -21.32 1.07
C ASN A 284 -18.80 -20.61 0.69
N TYR A 285 -19.30 -19.70 1.53
CA TYR A 285 -20.50 -18.92 1.23
C TYR A 285 -20.19 -17.87 0.18
N ILE A 286 -20.98 -17.86 -0.87
CA ILE A 286 -20.86 -16.95 -2.00
C ILE A 286 -21.76 -15.74 -1.74
N LEU A 287 -21.21 -14.55 -1.97
CA LEU A 287 -21.86 -13.25 -1.85
C LEU A 287 -21.53 -12.44 -3.10
N HIS A 288 -22.35 -11.44 -3.43
CA HIS A 288 -21.87 -10.38 -4.31
C HIS A 288 -20.64 -9.72 -3.67
N LYS A 289 -19.63 -9.41 -4.48
CA LYS A 289 -18.40 -8.74 -4.00
C LYS A 289 -18.72 -7.48 -3.20
N GLU A 290 -19.62 -6.65 -3.70
CA GLU A 290 -20.04 -5.40 -3.05
C GLU A 290 -20.72 -5.66 -1.71
N CYS A 291 -21.65 -6.63 -1.64
CA CYS A 291 -22.29 -7.03 -0.39
C CYS A 291 -21.27 -7.48 0.67
N LEU A 292 -20.26 -8.27 0.28
CA LEU A 292 -19.20 -8.71 1.21
C LEU A 292 -18.40 -7.51 1.75
N ILE A 293 -18.00 -6.59 0.86
CA ILE A 293 -17.22 -5.40 1.20
C ILE A 293 -18.00 -4.49 2.16
N ASP A 294 -19.25 -4.18 1.83
CA ASP A 294 -20.12 -3.32 2.64
C ASP A 294 -20.42 -3.96 4.00
N TYR A 295 -20.61 -5.28 4.02
CA TYR A 295 -20.78 -6.02 5.27
C TYR A 295 -19.58 -5.89 6.19
N ILE A 296 -18.36 -6.14 5.70
CA ILE A 296 -17.16 -6.04 6.52
C ILE A 296 -16.95 -4.59 6.98
N THR A 297 -17.11 -3.63 6.07
CA THR A 297 -16.95 -2.20 6.37
C THR A 297 -17.91 -1.74 7.47
N SER A 298 -19.19 -2.11 7.37
CA SER A 298 -20.19 -1.78 8.39
C SER A 298 -19.89 -2.42 9.74
N LYS A 299 -19.43 -3.69 9.76
CA LYS A 299 -19.04 -4.38 10.99
C LYS A 299 -17.85 -3.74 11.67
N VAL A 300 -16.82 -3.37 10.91
CA VAL A 300 -15.66 -2.66 11.45
C VAL A 300 -16.06 -1.30 12.01
N ASN A 301 -16.87 -0.53 11.27
CA ASN A 301 -17.33 0.80 11.70
C ASN A 301 -18.22 0.76 12.96
N SER A 302 -18.92 -0.34 13.19
CA SER A 302 -19.70 -0.55 14.41
C SER A 302 -18.85 -0.85 15.66
N ASN A 303 -17.52 -0.88 15.55
CA ASN A 303 -16.58 -1.26 16.60
C ASN A 303 -16.96 -2.58 17.29
N ALA A 304 -17.46 -3.54 16.50
CA ALA A 304 -17.81 -4.85 17.03
C ALA A 304 -16.57 -5.50 17.65
N GLU A 305 -16.70 -5.99 18.90
CA GLU A 305 -15.61 -6.71 19.60
C GLU A 305 -15.15 -7.94 18.82
N LYS A 306 -16.06 -8.55 18.03
CA LYS A 306 -15.77 -9.69 17.17
C LYS A 306 -16.39 -9.47 15.80
N LEU A 307 -15.58 -9.65 14.75
CA LEU A 307 -16.08 -9.74 13.39
C LEU A 307 -16.70 -11.12 13.19
N LEU A 308 -18.01 -11.15 12.98
CA LEU A 308 -18.76 -12.36 12.69
C LEU A 308 -19.31 -12.27 11.27
N CYS A 309 -19.34 -13.39 10.55
CA CYS A 309 -20.05 -13.50 9.28
C CYS A 309 -21.58 -13.54 9.51
N PRO A 310 -22.42 -13.46 8.45
CA PRO A 310 -23.88 -13.55 8.59
C PRO A 310 -24.36 -14.79 9.35
N TYR A 311 -23.61 -15.89 9.26
CA TYR A 311 -23.86 -17.15 9.98
C TYR A 311 -23.22 -17.22 11.38
N ARG A 312 -22.82 -16.08 11.94
CA ARG A 312 -22.26 -15.93 13.30
C ARG A 312 -20.93 -16.64 13.57
N GLN A 313 -20.21 -17.02 12.53
CA GLN A 313 -18.86 -17.55 12.69
C GLN A 313 -17.81 -16.43 12.69
N PRO A 314 -16.70 -16.57 13.43
CA PRO A 314 -15.67 -15.55 13.49
C PRO A 314 -14.94 -15.39 12.15
N ILE A 315 -14.68 -14.12 11.81
CA ILE A 315 -13.85 -13.71 10.67
C ILE A 315 -12.52 -13.22 11.25
N ASP A 316 -11.55 -14.12 11.25
CA ASP A 316 -10.21 -13.87 11.78
C ASP A 316 -9.27 -13.60 10.61
N PHE A 317 -8.85 -12.34 10.44
CA PHE A 317 -7.81 -11.95 9.50
C PHE A 317 -6.41 -12.35 9.98
N ILE A 318 -6.31 -12.78 11.24
CA ILE A 318 -5.09 -13.25 11.88
C ILE A 318 -5.15 -14.77 11.96
N CYS A 319 -4.22 -15.43 11.26
CA CYS A 319 -4.10 -16.88 11.29
C CYS A 319 -3.04 -17.28 12.32
N ASN A 320 -3.37 -18.24 13.20
CA ASN A 320 -2.46 -18.76 14.23
C ASN A 320 -1.13 -19.34 13.67
N ASN A 321 -1.07 -19.61 12.36
CA ASN A 321 0.10 -20.13 11.66
C ASN A 321 0.69 -19.12 10.67
N ASN A 322 0.53 -17.82 10.87
CA ASN A 322 1.16 -16.79 10.04
C ASN A 322 2.68 -16.75 10.31
N ASN A 323 3.41 -17.70 9.73
CA ASN A 323 4.86 -17.70 9.69
C ASN A 323 5.31 -17.36 8.25
N VAL A 324 6.39 -16.58 8.12
CA VAL A 324 7.03 -16.27 6.85
C VAL A 324 7.42 -17.53 6.05
N TYR A 325 7.70 -18.67 6.71
CA TYR A 325 7.95 -19.93 6.03
C TYR A 325 6.71 -20.46 5.29
N ASN A 326 5.51 -20.26 5.82
CA ASN A 326 4.27 -20.60 5.10
C ASN A 326 4.09 -19.70 3.88
N TYR A 327 4.45 -18.42 3.99
CA TYR A 327 4.47 -17.53 2.83
C TYR A 327 5.48 -18.02 1.77
N LEU A 328 6.70 -18.36 2.15
CA LEU A 328 7.70 -18.92 1.23
C LEU A 328 7.22 -20.20 0.55
N ASN A 329 6.59 -21.11 1.29
CA ASN A 329 6.11 -22.41 0.79
C ASN A 329 4.78 -22.35 0.02
N ASN A 330 4.02 -21.25 0.15
CA ASN A 330 2.80 -21.05 -0.63
C ASN A 330 3.16 -20.81 -2.10
N ASN A 331 3.22 -21.89 -2.87
CA ASN A 331 3.30 -21.86 -4.32
C ASN A 331 1.87 -21.90 -4.87
N TYR A 332 1.23 -20.74 -5.01
CA TYR A 332 -0.10 -20.61 -5.64
C TYR A 332 -0.05 -19.74 -6.89
#